data_AF-W6XWW4-F1
#
_entry.id   AF-W6XWW4-F1
#
_cell.length_a   1.000
_cell.length_b   1.000
_cell.length_c   1.000
_cell.angle_alpha   90.00
_cell.angle_beta   90.00
_cell.angle_gamma   90.00
#
_symmetry.space_group_name_H-M   'P 1'
#
loop_
_entity.id
_entity.type
_entity.pdbx_description
1 polymer ?
#
loop_
_entity_poly.entity_id
_entity_poly.type
_entity_poly.pdbx_seq_one_letter_code
_entity_poly.pdbx_strand_id
1 'polypeptide(L)'
;MPTMWLSDTQKIGVAFCSGGGLFLMGGVMMFFDRAMLAMGNILFIIGLTLIIGTTKTVAFFARKQKWKGTLAFVAGISLILMRWAFIGFIVELYGILILFGDFLATIAGFVSNVPIIGPYIAKALQAISGATRNSDLPV
;
A
#
# COMPACT_ATOMS: atom_id res chain seq x y z
N MET A 1 -32.17 12.33 -0.61
CA MET A 1 -30.86 12.62 0.01
C MET A 1 -29.89 11.60 -0.55
N PRO A 2 -28.95 11.92 -1.46
CA PRO A 2 -28.06 10.88 -1.97
C PRO A 2 -27.06 10.52 -0.87
N THR A 3 -27.30 9.38 -0.24
CA THR A 3 -26.43 8.71 0.71
C THR A 3 -25.35 7.97 -0.07
N MET A 4 -24.22 8.61 -0.38
CA MET A 4 -23.02 7.88 -0.83
C MET A 4 -21.78 8.46 -0.15
N TRP A 5 -21.31 7.75 0.88
CA TRP A 5 -20.10 8.04 1.66
C TRP A 5 -18.78 8.02 0.85
N LEU A 6 -18.84 7.77 -0.47
CA LEU A 6 -17.71 7.78 -1.40
C LEU A 6 -18.14 8.45 -2.72
N SER A 7 -17.29 9.32 -3.26
CA SER A 7 -17.46 9.87 -4.61
C SER A 7 -17.43 8.74 -5.66
N ASP A 8 -18.17 8.88 -6.76
CA ASP A 8 -18.17 7.90 -7.87
C ASP A 8 -16.75 7.62 -8.38
N THR A 9 -15.89 8.65 -8.39
CA THR A 9 -14.47 8.52 -8.72
C THR A 9 -13.72 7.62 -7.73
N GLN A 10 -14.02 7.72 -6.44
CA GLN A 10 -13.40 6.88 -5.41
C GLN A 10 -13.87 5.43 -5.52
N LYS A 11 -15.15 5.20 -5.85
CA LYS A 11 -15.66 3.84 -6.09
C LYS A 11 -14.95 3.18 -7.26
N ILE A 12 -14.77 3.93 -8.35
CA ILE A 12 -13.98 3.49 -9.50
C ILE A 12 -12.53 3.24 -9.07
N GLY A 13 -11.94 4.15 -8.29
CA GLY A 13 -10.60 3.99 -7.75
C GLY A 13 -10.42 2.72 -6.90
N VAL A 14 -11.39 2.38 -6.05
CA VAL A 14 -11.40 1.13 -5.28
C VAL A 14 -11.43 -0.08 -6.20
N ALA A 15 -12.23 -0.06 -7.28
CA ALA A 15 -12.27 -1.14 -8.26
C ALA A 15 -10.94 -1.31 -9.02
N PHE A 16 -10.28 -0.22 -9.41
CA PHE A 16 -8.96 -0.28 -10.04
C PHE A 16 -7.88 -0.75 -9.06
N CYS A 17 -7.94 -0.32 -7.80
CA CYS A 17 -7.00 -0.72 -6.77
C CYS A 17 -7.12 -2.22 -6.43
N SER A 18 -8.35 -2.72 -6.26
CA SER A 18 -8.60 -4.15 -6.04
C SER A 18 -8.25 -4.99 -7.28
N GLY A 19 -8.57 -4.51 -8.48
CA GLY A 19 -8.14 -5.11 -9.74
C GLY A 19 -6.62 -5.20 -9.85
N GLY A 20 -5.90 -4.13 -9.52
CA GLY A 20 -4.44 -4.12 -9.49
C GLY A 20 -3.86 -5.13 -8.51
N GLY A 21 -4.44 -5.23 -7.32
CA GLY A 21 -4.07 -6.24 -6.32
C GLY A 21 -4.31 -7.68 -6.80
N LEU A 22 -5.43 -7.94 -7.49
CA LEU A 22 -5.71 -9.26 -8.08
C LEU A 22 -4.70 -9.62 -9.17
N PHE A 23 -4.33 -8.67 -10.03
CA PHE A 23 -3.32 -8.89 -11.06
C PHE A 23 -1.91 -9.09 -10.47
N LEU A 24 -1.55 -8.36 -9.41
CA LEU A 24 -0.30 -8.60 -8.67
C LEU A 24 -0.30 -10.01 -8.05
N MET A 25 -1.39 -10.40 -7.37
CA MET A 25 -1.52 -11.72 -6.76
C MET A 25 -1.48 -12.84 -7.81
N GLY A 26 -2.16 -12.65 -8.95
CA GLY A 26 -2.11 -13.54 -10.10
C GLY A 26 -0.72 -13.65 -10.69
N GLY A 27 0.00 -12.53 -10.83
CA GLY A 27 1.39 -12.51 -11.28
C GLY A 27 2.33 -13.28 -10.36
N VAL A 28 2.15 -13.18 -9.04
CA VAL A 28 2.91 -13.98 -8.06
C VAL A 28 2.56 -15.47 -8.17
N MET A 29 1.27 -15.81 -8.28
CA MET A 29 0.83 -17.21 -8.43
C MET A 29 1.33 -17.87 -9.73
N MET A 30 1.42 -17.11 -10.83
CA MET A 30 2.01 -17.55 -12.09
C MET A 30 3.56 -17.46 -12.12
N PHE A 31 4.21 -17.62 -10.97
CA PHE A 31 5.67 -17.65 -10.87
C PHE A 31 6.34 -16.34 -11.30
N PHE A 32 5.80 -15.20 -10.82
CA PHE A 32 6.26 -13.84 -11.11
C PHE A 32 6.17 -13.46 -12.60
N ASP A 33 4.98 -13.68 -13.19
CA ASP A 33 4.70 -13.23 -14.55
C ASP A 33 4.81 -11.70 -14.64
N ARG A 34 5.72 -11.23 -15.50
CA ARG A 34 6.06 -9.81 -15.63
C ARG A 34 4.90 -8.98 -16.17
N ALA A 35 4.10 -9.53 -17.07
CA ALA A 35 3.00 -8.80 -17.68
C ALA A 35 1.86 -8.61 -16.66
N MET A 36 1.54 -9.65 -15.90
CA MET A 36 0.53 -9.55 -14.83
C MET A 36 0.99 -8.63 -13.69
N LEU A 37 2.25 -8.72 -13.25
CA LEU A 37 2.80 -7.83 -12.23
C LEU A 37 2.82 -6.36 -12.70
N ALA A 38 3.26 -6.10 -13.94
CA ALA A 38 3.26 -4.75 -14.50
C ALA A 38 1.84 -4.19 -14.65
N MET A 39 0.90 -4.98 -15.15
CA MET A 39 -0.50 -4.58 -15.26
C MET A 39 -1.12 -4.30 -13.88
N GLY A 40 -0.82 -5.16 -12.89
CA GLY A 40 -1.23 -4.96 -11.52
C GLY A 40 -0.74 -3.63 -10.93
N ASN A 41 0.53 -3.29 -11.16
CA ASN A 41 1.11 -2.02 -10.74
C ASN A 41 0.48 -0.80 -11.40
N ILE A 42 0.22 -0.87 -12.71
CA ILE A 42 -0.45 0.22 -13.43
C ILE A 42 -1.86 0.45 -12.87
N LEU A 43 -2.64 -0.62 -12.73
CA LEU A 43 -4.00 -0.55 -12.17
C LEU A 43 -3.98 -0.05 -10.72
N PHE A 44 -3.00 -0.48 -9.92
CA PHE A 44 -2.84 -0.05 -8.54
C PHE A 44 -2.55 1.45 -8.43
N ILE A 45 -1.63 1.98 -9.24
CA ILE A 45 -1.31 3.43 -9.28
C ILE A 45 -2.53 4.25 -9.71
N ILE A 46 -3.26 3.79 -10.74
CA ILE A 46 -4.49 4.45 -11.21
C ILE A 46 -5.56 4.41 -10.11
N GLY A 47 -5.76 3.26 -9.46
CA GLY A 47 -6.72 3.13 -8.36
C GLY A 47 -6.40 4.06 -7.20
N LEU A 48 -5.13 4.11 -6.78
CA LEU A 48 -4.66 5.00 -5.72
C LEU A 48 -4.84 6.47 -6.06
N THR A 49 -4.50 6.88 -7.28
CA THR A 49 -4.67 8.28 -7.73
C THR A 49 -6.13 8.70 -7.73
N LEU A 50 -7.05 7.80 -8.07
CA LEU A 50 -8.50 8.06 -8.04
C LEU A 50 -9.08 8.07 -6.60
N ILE A 51 -8.55 7.24 -5.68
CA ILE A 51 -9.00 7.21 -4.27
C ILE A 51 -8.55 8.46 -3.51
N ILE A 52 -7.27 8.85 -3.64
CA ILE A 52 -6.65 9.95 -2.90
C ILE A 52 -6.92 11.30 -3.60
N GLY A 53 -7.13 11.28 -4.92
CA GLY A 53 -7.22 12.46 -5.78
C GLY A 53 -5.87 12.83 -6.39
N THR A 54 -5.86 13.21 -7.67
CA THR A 54 -4.64 13.46 -8.47
C THR A 54 -3.71 14.48 -7.82
N THR A 55 -4.24 15.60 -7.33
CA THR A 55 -3.46 16.68 -6.70
C THR A 55 -2.82 16.25 -5.38
N LYS A 56 -3.54 15.45 -4.58
CA LYS A 56 -3.07 14.96 -3.28
C LYS A 56 -2.10 13.80 -3.44
N THR A 57 -2.26 12.98 -4.48
CA THR A 57 -1.38 11.84 -4.79
C THR A 57 -0.01 12.32 -5.27
N VAL A 58 0.03 13.32 -6.17
CA VAL A 58 1.30 13.94 -6.58
C VAL A 58 2.00 14.57 -5.37
N ALA A 59 1.27 15.27 -4.51
CA ALA A 59 1.83 15.80 -3.26
C ALA A 59 2.25 14.72 -2.25
N PHE A 60 1.66 13.52 -2.29
CA PHE A 60 1.99 12.37 -1.44
C PHE A 60 3.28 11.68 -1.91
N PHE A 61 3.37 11.42 -3.22
CA PHE A 61 4.56 10.85 -3.86
C PHE A 61 5.75 11.82 -3.88
N ALA A 62 5.51 13.14 -3.92
CA ALA A 62 6.54 14.18 -3.92
C ALA A 62 6.94 14.67 -2.52
N ARG A 63 6.32 14.19 -1.44
CA ARG A 63 6.64 14.65 -0.08
C ARG A 63 8.03 14.16 0.33
N LYS A 64 8.98 15.06 0.61
CA LYS A 64 10.39 14.76 0.98
C LYS A 64 10.55 13.61 2.00
N GLN A 65 9.62 13.49 2.95
CA GLN A 65 9.64 12.46 3.98
C GLN A 65 9.34 11.03 3.47
N LYS A 66 8.78 10.89 2.26
CA LYS A 66 8.38 9.61 1.64
C LYS A 66 9.19 9.24 0.38
N TRP A 67 10.19 10.04 0.02
CA TRP A 67 11.00 9.81 -1.21
C TRP A 67 11.71 8.45 -1.23
N LYS A 68 12.13 7.91 -0.08
CA LYS A 68 12.73 6.57 -0.01
C LYS A 68 11.74 5.48 -0.47
N GLY A 69 10.47 5.61 -0.08
CA GLY A 69 9.39 4.71 -0.50
C GLY A 69 9.06 4.86 -1.98
N THR A 70 8.96 6.11 -2.47
CA THR A 70 8.71 6.38 -3.91
C THR A 70 9.84 5.82 -4.78
N LEU A 71 11.10 6.03 -4.39
CA LEU A 71 12.25 5.53 -5.14
C LEU A 71 12.30 4.01 -5.15
N ALA A 72 12.06 3.36 -4.00
CA ALA A 72 11.99 1.91 -3.92
C ALA A 72 10.83 1.34 -4.76
N PHE A 73 9.67 1.97 -4.75
CA PHE A 73 8.52 1.55 -5.56
C PHE A 73 8.82 1.65 -7.07
N VAL A 74 9.36 2.78 -7.53
CA VAL A 74 9.74 2.96 -8.95
C VAL A 74 10.89 2.04 -9.35
N ALA A 75 11.87 1.83 -8.46
CA ALA A 75 12.96 0.89 -8.69
C ALA A 75 12.44 -0.56 -8.78
N GLY A 76 11.48 -0.93 -7.93
CA GLY A 76 10.82 -2.24 -7.95
C GLY A 76 10.10 -2.51 -9.28
N ILE A 77 9.26 -1.56 -9.74
CA ILE A 77 8.61 -1.63 -11.05
C ILE A 77 9.66 -1.77 -12.17
N SER A 78 10.72 -0.95 -12.12
CA SER A 78 11.79 -0.98 -13.11
C SER A 78 12.52 -2.32 -13.15
N LEU A 79 12.78 -2.93 -11.99
CA LEU A 79 13.37 -4.26 -11.86
C LEU A 79 12.46 -5.36 -12.43
N ILE A 80 11.15 -5.27 -12.21
CA ILE A 80 10.16 -6.20 -12.79
C ILE A 80 10.22 -6.16 -14.32
N LEU A 81 10.30 -4.96 -14.90
CA LEU A 81 10.44 -4.78 -16.35
C LEU A 81 11.78 -5.34 -16.87
N MET A 82 12.88 -5.21 -16.11
CA MET A 82 14.23 -5.67 -16.48
C MET A 82 14.47 -7.19 -16.40
N ARG A 83 13.41 -8.03 -16.28
CA ARG A 83 13.48 -9.50 -16.06
C ARG A 83 13.82 -9.95 -14.65
N TRP A 84 13.95 -9.03 -13.70
CA TRP A 84 14.27 -9.33 -12.30
C TRP A 84 13.00 -9.26 -11.45
N ALA A 85 11.95 -9.97 -11.87
CA ALA A 85 10.60 -9.85 -11.32
C ALA A 85 10.51 -10.20 -9.82
N PHE A 86 11.20 -11.25 -9.38
CA PHE A 86 11.22 -11.64 -7.98
C PHE A 86 11.83 -10.55 -7.07
N ILE A 87 13.02 -10.07 -7.43
CA ILE A 87 13.74 -9.05 -6.67
C ILE A 87 12.98 -7.72 -6.75
N GLY A 88 12.50 -7.36 -7.94
CA GLY A 88 11.69 -6.17 -8.16
C GLY A 88 10.43 -6.15 -7.32
N PHE A 89 9.72 -7.27 -7.20
CA PHE A 89 8.53 -7.39 -6.37
C PHE A 89 8.84 -7.20 -4.88
N ILE A 90 9.95 -7.74 -4.36
CA ILE A 90 10.35 -7.52 -2.95
C ILE A 90 10.67 -6.04 -2.71
N VAL A 91 11.44 -5.42 -3.61
CA VAL A 91 11.80 -4.00 -3.52
C VAL A 91 10.56 -3.11 -3.62
N GLU A 92 9.62 -3.46 -4.50
CA GLU A 92 8.34 -2.80 -4.67
C GLU A 92 7.47 -2.88 -3.42
N LEU A 93 7.29 -4.08 -2.85
CA LEU A 93 6.56 -4.28 -1.60
C LEU A 93 7.14 -3.43 -0.48
N TYR A 94 8.48 -3.40 -0.35
CA TYR A 94 9.14 -2.53 0.61
C TYR A 94 8.83 -1.04 0.36
N GLY A 95 8.84 -0.62 -0.91
CA GLY A 95 8.45 0.73 -1.31
C GLY A 95 7.02 1.07 -0.91
N ILE A 96 6.05 0.20 -1.21
CA ILE A 96 4.63 0.34 -0.85
C ILE A 96 4.47 0.45 0.67
N LEU A 97 5.12 -0.42 1.45
CA LEU A 97 5.03 -0.41 2.91
C LEU A 97 5.53 0.91 3.52
N ILE A 98 6.64 1.47 3.02
CA ILE A 98 7.16 2.76 3.48
C ILE A 98 6.27 3.93 3.03
N LEU A 99 5.77 3.87 1.80
CA LEU A 99 4.94 4.93 1.22
C LEU A 99 3.59 5.02 1.97
N PHE A 100 2.93 3.89 2.17
CA PHE A 100 1.61 3.79 2.78
C PHE A 100 1.61 3.51 4.28
N GLY A 101 2.77 3.33 4.93
CA GLY A 101 2.85 2.99 6.35
C GLY A 101 2.04 3.93 7.27
N ASP A 102 2.12 5.25 7.05
CA ASP A 102 1.35 6.23 7.84
C ASP A 102 -0.16 6.12 7.59
N PHE A 103 -0.54 5.83 6.34
CA PHE A 103 -1.93 5.66 5.93
C PHE A 103 -2.52 4.36 6.48
N LEU A 104 -1.77 3.27 6.43
CA LEU A 104 -2.14 1.98 7.02
C LEU A 104 -2.21 2.05 8.54
N ALA A 105 -1.30 2.76 9.21
CA ALA A 105 -1.37 2.99 10.65
C ALA A 105 -2.64 3.79 11.03
N THR A 106 -2.99 4.79 10.22
CA THR A 106 -4.22 5.57 10.40
C THR A 106 -5.46 4.70 10.23
N ILE A 107 -5.53 3.91 9.14
CA ILE A 107 -6.63 2.96 8.91
C ILE A 107 -6.69 1.92 10.02
N ALA A 108 -5.56 1.35 10.44
CA ALA A 108 -5.49 0.39 11.53
C ALA A 108 -6.00 0.99 12.84
N GLY A 109 -5.71 2.27 13.11
CA GLY A 109 -6.30 3.02 14.22
C GLY A 109 -7.82 3.13 14.12
N PHE A 110 -8.37 3.44 12.95
CA PHE A 110 -9.82 3.47 12.75
C PHE A 110 -10.47 2.09 12.89
N VAL A 111 -9.87 1.04 12.31
CA VAL A 111 -10.38 -0.34 12.42
C VAL A 111 -10.22 -0.87 13.85
N SER A 112 -9.21 -0.42 14.60
CA SER A 112 -9.03 -0.80 16.01
C SER A 112 -10.17 -0.31 16.92
N ASN A 113 -10.87 0.76 16.52
CA ASN A 113 -12.05 1.28 17.22
C ASN A 113 -13.34 0.51 16.89
N VAL A 114 -13.32 -0.43 15.94
CA VAL A 114 -14.48 -1.28 15.61
C VAL A 114 -14.52 -2.46 16.59
N PRO A 115 -15.56 -2.62 17.43
CA PRO A 115 -15.56 -3.57 18.55
C PRO A 115 -15.38 -5.04 18.17
N ILE A 116 -15.64 -5.42 16.91
CA ILE A 116 -15.52 -6.79 16.40
C ILE A 116 -14.08 -7.11 15.93
N ILE A 117 -13.41 -6.16 15.28
CA ILE A 117 -12.08 -6.33 14.65
C ILE A 117 -10.97 -5.71 15.51
N GLY A 118 -11.35 -4.78 16.39
CA GLY A 118 -10.54 -4.03 17.31
C GLY A 118 -9.56 -4.82 18.15
N PRO A 119 -9.99 -5.89 18.86
CA PRO A 119 -9.08 -6.64 19.72
C PRO A 119 -7.99 -7.41 18.95
N TYR A 120 -8.24 -7.85 17.71
CA TYR A 120 -7.25 -8.55 16.91
C TYR A 120 -6.20 -7.61 16.31
N ILE A 121 -6.64 -6.46 15.80
CA ILE A 121 -5.72 -5.44 15.27
C ILE A 121 -4.95 -4.78 16.40
N ALA A 122 -5.55 -4.52 17.56
CA ALA A 122 -4.83 -4.00 18.72
C ALA A 122 -3.71 -4.94 19.17
N LYS A 123 -3.96 -6.26 19.18
CA LYS A 123 -2.92 -7.27 19.49
C LYS A 123 -1.83 -7.33 18.42
N ALA A 124 -2.18 -7.32 17.14
CA ALA A 124 -1.20 -7.32 16.05
C ALA A 124 -0.36 -6.03 16.04
N LEU A 125 -1.00 -4.88 16.28
CA LEU A 125 -0.35 -3.57 16.36
C LEU A 125 0.54 -3.46 17.59
N GLN A 126 0.15 -4.04 18.73
CA GLN A 126 0.99 -4.16 19.93
C GLN A 126 2.16 -5.14 19.72
N ALA A 127 1.98 -6.24 18.98
CA ALA A 127 3.08 -7.14 18.64
C ALA A 127 4.11 -6.48 17.72
N ILE A 128 3.64 -5.67 16.76
CA ILE A 128 4.50 -4.94 15.82
C ILE A 128 5.12 -3.69 16.47
N SER A 129 4.41 -2.99 17.36
CA SER A 129 4.90 -1.78 18.04
C SER A 129 5.68 -2.08 19.33
N GLY A 130 5.41 -3.20 19.99
CA GLY A 130 6.08 -3.63 21.23
C GLY A 130 7.52 -4.09 20.99
N ALA A 131 7.87 -4.47 19.76
CA ALA A 131 9.25 -4.77 19.37
C ALA A 131 10.16 -3.51 19.32
N THR A 132 9.59 -2.31 19.20
CA THR A 132 10.35 -1.06 19.02
C THR A 132 10.48 -0.25 20.33
N ARG A 133 9.82 -0.64 21.43
CA ARG A 133 9.68 0.19 22.64
C ARG A 133 10.18 -0.43 23.94
N ASN A 134 11.12 -1.38 23.88
CA ASN A 134 11.69 -2.00 25.08
C ASN A 134 13.20 -1.74 25.29
N SER A 135 13.71 -0.57 24.86
CA SER A 135 15.10 -0.15 25.16
C SER A 135 15.21 1.04 26.12
N ASP A 136 14.11 1.55 26.68
CA ASP A 136 14.16 2.64 27.66
C ASP A 136 13.42 2.26 28.93
N LEU A 137 14.12 1.57 29.84
CA LEU A 137 13.88 1.71 31.27
C LEU A 137 15.23 1.93 31.97
N PRO A 138 15.48 3.14 32.50
CA PRO A 138 16.50 3.37 33.50
C PRO A 138 15.99 2.90 34.87
N VAL A 139 16.67 1.92 35.45
CA VAL A 139 16.96 1.83 36.89
C VAL A 139 18.37 1.31 37.09
#